data_AF-A0A7W4YF70-F1
#
_entry.id   AF-A0A7W4YF70-F1
#
_cell.length_a   1.000
_cell.length_b   1.000
_cell.length_c   1.000
_cell.angle_alpha   90.00
_cell.angle_beta   90.00
_cell.angle_gamma   90.00
#
_symmetry.space_group_name_H-M   'P 1'
#
loop_
_entity.id
_entity.type
_entity.pdbx_description
1 polymer ?
#
loop_
_entity_poly.entity_id
_entity_poly.type
_entity_poly.pdbx_seq_one_letter_code
_entity_poly.pdbx_strand_id
1 'polypeptide(L)'
;MTRRIVFLDIDGTLIDEQEQIQASTVEAVVRARAAGHLLFICTGRSRAEIYPQILDIGFDGIVSAGGSFVWLDGETRVSRTMPIEDAAFAIDYFTRAGIDFYVQSDSAVVASPGFRAHLRRLLAAELAESNRVEADGQVQFEKFFDEGGQVLRDDIGKMCFLSAATPIDDIRAAFEGRFDIINATVPVLGPHSGELL
;
A
#
# COMPACT_ATOMS: atom_id res chain seq x y z
N MET A 1 2.76 -30.69 -18.82
CA MET A 1 3.04 -29.90 -17.58
C MET A 1 1.72 -29.65 -16.86
N THR A 2 1.67 -29.81 -15.54
CA THR A 2 0.48 -29.44 -14.75
C THR A 2 0.46 -27.93 -14.55
N ARG A 3 -0.66 -27.28 -14.91
CA ARG A 3 -0.87 -25.85 -14.69
C ARG A 3 -0.89 -25.55 -13.19
N ARG A 4 -0.22 -24.48 -12.79
CA ARG A 4 -0.15 -23.98 -11.41
C ARG A 4 -0.47 -22.50 -11.40
N ILE A 5 -0.84 -21.99 -10.23
CA ILE A 5 -0.96 -20.57 -9.94
C ILE A 5 0.13 -20.18 -8.95
N VAL A 6 0.74 -19.01 -9.16
CA VAL A 6 1.82 -18.46 -8.34
C VAL A 6 1.46 -17.03 -7.99
N PHE A 7 1.54 -16.71 -6.70
CA PHE A 7 1.34 -15.36 -6.17
C PHE A 7 2.69 -14.81 -5.74
N LEU A 8 3.04 -13.62 -6.23
CA LEU A 8 4.31 -12.96 -5.96
C LEU A 8 4.03 -11.62 -5.28
N ASP A 9 4.68 -11.40 -4.14
CA ASP A 9 4.71 -10.09 -3.50
C ASP A 9 5.56 -9.09 -4.31
N ILE A 10 5.41 -7.80 -4.02
CA ILE A 10 6.21 -6.74 -4.64
C ILE A 10 7.48 -6.48 -3.83
N ASP A 11 7.31 -5.93 -2.63
CA ASP A 11 8.39 -5.36 -1.84
C ASP A 11 9.31 -6.46 -1.28
N GLY A 12 10.59 -6.45 -1.65
CA GLY A 12 11.56 -7.49 -1.27
C GLY A 12 11.40 -8.81 -2.05
N THR A 13 10.49 -8.88 -3.02
CA THR A 13 10.28 -10.05 -3.88
C THR A 13 10.45 -9.73 -5.37
N LEU A 14 9.60 -8.87 -5.94
CA LEU A 14 9.75 -8.40 -7.33
C LEU A 14 10.72 -7.23 -7.44
N ILE A 15 10.74 -6.36 -6.44
CA ILE A 15 11.67 -5.24 -6.34
C ILE A 15 12.54 -5.36 -5.09
N ASP A 16 13.76 -4.83 -5.16
CA ASP A 16 14.65 -4.74 -4.01
C ASP A 16 14.37 -3.50 -3.13
N GLU A 17 15.18 -3.32 -2.10
CA GLU A 17 15.09 -2.17 -1.18
C GLU A 17 15.35 -0.83 -1.89
N GLN A 18 15.95 -0.83 -3.07
CA GLN A 18 16.18 0.35 -3.90
C GLN A 18 15.06 0.54 -4.95
N GLU A 19 13.96 -0.20 -4.80
CA GLU A 19 12.80 -0.21 -5.68
C GLU A 19 13.14 -0.59 -7.14
N GLN A 20 14.22 -1.36 -7.32
CA GLN A 20 14.68 -1.82 -8.63
C GLN A 20 14.18 -3.23 -8.91
N ILE A 21 13.77 -3.46 -10.16
CA ILE A 21 13.46 -4.80 -10.66
C ILE A 21 14.66 -5.38 -11.42
N GLN A 22 15.04 -6.62 -11.08
CA GLN A 22 16.09 -7.32 -11.81
C GLN A 22 15.56 -7.92 -13.13
N ALA A 23 16.38 -7.90 -14.17
CA ALA A 23 16.03 -8.51 -15.47
C ALA A 23 15.69 -10.00 -15.34
N SER A 24 16.41 -10.72 -14.47
CA SER A 24 16.17 -12.13 -14.16
C SER A 24 14.77 -12.38 -13.58
N THR A 25 14.23 -11.44 -12.78
CA THR A 25 12.86 -11.50 -12.24
C THR A 25 11.85 -11.43 -13.36
N VAL A 26 11.99 -10.46 -14.28
CA VAL A 26 11.11 -10.33 -15.45
C VAL A 26 11.16 -11.59 -16.32
N GLU A 27 12.37 -12.10 -16.60
CA GLU A 27 12.56 -13.33 -17.37
C GLU A 27 11.91 -14.56 -16.69
N ALA A 28 11.97 -14.65 -15.36
CA ALA A 28 11.35 -15.74 -14.62
C ALA A 28 9.82 -15.70 -14.74
N VAL A 29 9.20 -14.53 -14.57
CA VAL A 29 7.75 -14.35 -14.71
C VAL A 29 7.31 -14.68 -16.13
N VAL A 30 7.98 -14.11 -17.15
CA VAL A 30 7.66 -14.34 -18.57
C VAL A 30 7.77 -15.82 -18.93
N ARG A 31 8.84 -16.51 -18.49
CA ARG A 31 9.02 -17.95 -18.77
C ARG A 31 7.96 -18.80 -18.05
N ALA A 32 7.63 -18.49 -16.80
CA ALA A 32 6.61 -19.23 -16.07
C ALA A 32 5.23 -19.09 -16.73
N ARG A 33 4.87 -17.88 -17.19
CA ARG A 33 3.65 -17.64 -17.97
C ARG A 33 3.66 -18.39 -19.30
N ALA A 34 4.76 -18.33 -20.05
CA ALA A 34 4.92 -19.06 -21.31
C ALA A 34 4.83 -20.59 -21.14
N ALA A 35 5.20 -21.12 -19.97
CA ALA A 35 5.00 -22.53 -19.61
C ALA A 35 3.55 -22.90 -19.24
N GLY A 36 2.62 -21.94 -19.29
CA GLY A 36 1.19 -22.12 -19.04
C GLY A 36 0.76 -21.93 -17.58
N HIS A 37 1.64 -21.44 -16.71
CA HIS A 37 1.27 -21.09 -15.33
C HIS A 37 0.54 -19.76 -15.26
N LEU A 38 -0.25 -19.58 -14.21
CA LEU A 38 -0.89 -18.30 -13.87
C LEU A 38 -0.05 -17.57 -12.83
N LEU A 39 0.24 -16.30 -13.10
CA LEU A 39 1.10 -15.46 -12.26
C LEU A 39 0.28 -14.27 -11.78
N PHE A 40 0.21 -14.10 -10.47
CA PHE A 40 -0.54 -13.04 -9.82
C PHE A 40 0.40 -12.18 -8.97
N ILE A 41 0.19 -10.87 -8.96
CA ILE A 41 0.71 -10.01 -7.90
C ILE A 41 -0.13 -10.25 -6.64
N CYS A 42 0.50 -10.27 -5.47
CA CYS A 42 -0.16 -10.35 -4.17
C CYS A 42 0.55 -9.44 -3.17
N THR A 43 0.04 -8.22 -2.99
CA THR A 43 0.77 -7.15 -2.31
C THR A 43 -0.09 -6.38 -1.31
N GLY A 44 0.56 -5.80 -0.31
CA GLY A 44 -0.03 -4.81 0.59
C GLY A 44 -0.33 -3.47 -0.08
N ARG A 45 0.33 -3.16 -1.20
CA ARG A 45 0.10 -1.93 -1.98
C ARG A 45 -1.29 -1.92 -2.61
N SER A 46 -1.93 -0.77 -2.70
CA SER A 46 -3.10 -0.59 -3.55
C SER A 46 -2.72 -0.77 -5.03
N ARG A 47 -3.67 -1.06 -5.92
CA ARG A 47 -3.33 -1.17 -7.35
C ARG A 47 -2.86 0.17 -7.93
N ALA A 48 -3.32 1.29 -7.36
CA ALA A 48 -2.84 2.64 -7.70
C ALA A 48 -1.38 2.90 -7.25
N GLU A 49 -0.84 2.12 -6.31
CA GLU A 49 0.54 2.22 -5.79
C GLU A 49 1.53 1.28 -6.49
N ILE A 50 1.09 0.57 -7.53
CA ILE A 50 1.97 -0.33 -8.29
C ILE A 50 2.60 0.44 -9.44
N TYR A 51 3.93 0.44 -9.50
CA TYR A 51 4.67 1.07 -10.58
C TYR A 51 4.31 0.49 -11.95
N PRO A 52 4.19 1.33 -13.01
CA PRO A 52 3.90 0.85 -14.37
C PRO A 52 4.84 -0.26 -14.83
N GLN A 53 6.14 -0.15 -14.54
CA GLN A 53 7.13 -1.17 -14.90
C GLN A 53 6.85 -2.56 -14.32
N ILE A 54 6.13 -2.67 -13.20
CA ILE A 54 5.70 -3.95 -12.62
C ILE A 54 4.44 -4.46 -13.33
N LEU A 55 3.48 -3.57 -13.61
CA LEU A 55 2.26 -3.89 -14.33
C LEU A 55 2.56 -4.38 -15.76
N ASP A 56 3.54 -3.77 -16.41
CA ASP A 56 3.94 -4.04 -17.80
C ASP A 56 4.62 -5.41 -18.00
N ILE A 57 5.01 -6.10 -16.92
CA ILE A 57 5.51 -7.50 -16.97
C ILE A 57 4.40 -8.44 -17.46
N GLY A 58 3.14 -8.04 -17.26
CA GLY A 58 1.96 -8.74 -17.74
C GLY A 58 1.54 -9.87 -16.81
N PHE A 59 1.32 -9.60 -15.52
CA PHE A 59 0.67 -10.56 -14.63
C PHE A 59 -0.76 -10.87 -15.08
N ASP A 60 -1.25 -12.07 -14.75
CA ASP A 60 -2.60 -12.50 -15.10
C ASP A 60 -3.67 -11.91 -14.16
N GLY A 61 -3.28 -11.48 -12.96
CA GLY A 61 -4.15 -10.76 -12.04
C GLY A 61 -3.38 -10.15 -10.86
N ILE A 62 -4.10 -9.38 -10.04
CA ILE A 62 -3.53 -8.61 -8.92
C ILE A 62 -4.43 -8.77 -7.70
N VAL A 63 -3.85 -9.20 -6.59
CA VAL A 63 -4.42 -9.09 -5.26
C VAL A 63 -3.73 -7.90 -4.58
N SER A 64 -4.47 -6.85 -4.28
CA SER A 64 -3.94 -5.57 -3.80
C SER A 64 -4.59 -5.14 -2.48
N ALA A 65 -4.03 -4.08 -1.88
CA ALA A 65 -4.44 -3.50 -0.60
C ALA A 65 -4.57 -4.54 0.51
N GLY A 66 -3.61 -5.48 0.58
CA GLY A 66 -3.63 -6.54 1.61
C GLY A 66 -4.71 -7.61 1.40
N GLY A 67 -5.29 -7.69 0.20
CA GLY A 67 -6.35 -8.66 -0.13
C GLY A 67 -7.75 -8.06 -0.26
N SER A 68 -7.90 -6.75 -0.03
CA SER A 68 -9.18 -6.06 -0.17
C SER A 68 -9.70 -6.04 -1.60
N PHE A 69 -8.81 -6.08 -2.60
CA PHE A 69 -9.20 -6.13 -4.00
C PHE A 69 -8.53 -7.28 -4.76
N VAL A 70 -9.29 -7.84 -5.71
CA VAL A 70 -8.77 -8.79 -6.71
C VAL A 70 -9.13 -8.28 -8.10
N TRP A 71 -8.13 -7.90 -8.88
CA TRP A 71 -8.26 -7.50 -10.28
C TRP A 71 -7.89 -8.67 -11.20
N LEU A 72 -8.79 -9.02 -12.13
CA LEU A 72 -8.63 -10.15 -13.05
C LEU A 72 -9.50 -9.94 -14.29
N ASP A 73 -8.93 -10.19 -15.47
CA ASP A 73 -9.58 -10.04 -16.77
C ASP A 73 -10.08 -8.60 -17.05
N GLY A 74 -9.27 -7.60 -16.71
CA GLY A 74 -9.58 -6.20 -17.03
C GLY A 74 -10.45 -5.48 -15.99
N GLU A 75 -10.95 -6.18 -14.97
CA GLU A 75 -11.88 -5.63 -13.99
C GLU A 75 -11.65 -6.14 -12.56
N THR A 76 -12.17 -5.40 -11.58
CA THR A 76 -12.12 -5.76 -10.16
C THR A 76 -13.20 -6.78 -9.85
N ARG A 77 -12.79 -8.02 -9.57
CA ARG A 77 -13.65 -9.18 -9.29
C ARG A 77 -14.05 -9.31 -7.82
N VAL A 78 -13.19 -8.84 -6.93
CA VAL A 78 -13.43 -8.82 -5.48
C VAL A 78 -13.16 -7.41 -4.99
N SER A 79 -14.09 -6.90 -4.19
CA SER A 79 -13.97 -5.64 -3.46
C SER A 79 -14.49 -5.88 -2.05
N ARG A 80 -13.60 -5.79 -1.07
CA ARG A 80 -13.91 -5.83 0.36
C ARG A 80 -13.45 -4.51 0.95
N THR A 81 -14.43 -3.67 1.25
CA THR A 81 -14.18 -2.31 1.72
C THR A 81 -14.66 -2.14 3.15
N MET A 82 -14.06 -1.17 3.84
CA MET A 82 -14.47 -0.75 5.17
C MET A 82 -15.90 -0.21 5.11
N PRO A 83 -16.78 -0.55 6.07
CA PRO A 83 -18.06 0.14 6.22
C PRO A 83 -17.82 1.65 6.35
N ILE A 84 -18.63 2.45 5.65
CA ILE A 84 -18.44 3.90 5.59
C ILE A 84 -18.49 4.54 6.99
N GLU A 85 -19.32 4.01 7.89
CA GLU A 85 -19.40 4.44 9.28
C GLU A 85 -18.11 4.17 10.06
N ASP A 86 -17.44 3.04 9.83
CA ASP A 86 -16.20 2.66 10.50
C ASP A 86 -15.02 3.46 9.94
N ALA A 87 -15.00 3.69 8.62
CA ALA A 87 -14.03 4.57 7.98
C ALA A 87 -14.17 6.03 8.49
N ALA A 88 -15.40 6.53 8.61
CA ALA A 88 -15.67 7.85 9.17
C ALA A 88 -15.22 7.95 10.64
N PHE A 89 -15.47 6.91 11.43
CA PHE A 89 -14.99 6.81 12.81
C PHE A 89 -13.45 6.86 12.88
N ALA A 90 -12.76 6.09 12.02
CA ALA A 90 -11.30 6.07 11.98
C ALA A 90 -10.71 7.43 11.60
N ILE A 91 -11.24 8.06 10.56
CA ILE A 91 -10.83 9.39 10.10
C ILE A 91 -11.01 10.43 11.22
N ASP A 92 -12.16 10.45 11.89
CA ASP A 92 -12.46 11.35 13.00
C ASP A 92 -11.55 11.10 14.22
N TYR A 93 -11.32 9.83 14.58
CA TYR A 93 -10.39 9.45 15.65
C TYR A 93 -8.97 9.95 15.36
N PHE A 94 -8.41 9.62 14.19
CA PHE A 94 -7.05 10.02 13.83
C PHE A 94 -6.91 11.54 13.72
N THR A 95 -7.90 12.22 13.15
CA THR A 95 -7.92 13.69 13.05
C THR A 95 -7.88 14.34 14.44
N ARG A 96 -8.70 13.88 15.39
CA ARG A 96 -8.71 14.42 16.76
C ARG A 96 -7.43 14.09 17.54
N ALA A 97 -6.85 12.92 17.30
CA ALA A 97 -5.62 12.49 17.95
C ALA A 97 -4.35 13.12 17.34
N GLY A 98 -4.48 13.86 16.22
CA GLY A 98 -3.32 14.41 15.50
C GLY A 98 -2.46 13.32 14.86
N ILE A 99 -3.05 12.17 14.52
CA ILE A 99 -2.40 11.07 13.83
C ILE A 99 -2.58 11.29 12.33
N ASP A 100 -1.47 11.33 11.59
CA ASP A 100 -1.51 11.43 10.14
C ASP A 100 -1.82 10.07 9.53
N PHE A 101 -2.62 10.04 8.47
CA PHE A 101 -3.06 8.79 7.86
C PHE A 101 -3.29 8.98 6.36
N TYR A 102 -3.46 7.85 5.67
CA TYR A 102 -3.94 7.84 4.30
C TYR A 102 -4.83 6.63 4.05
N VAL A 103 -5.74 6.77 3.10
CA VAL A 103 -6.69 5.73 2.69
C VAL A 103 -6.30 5.18 1.33
N GLN A 104 -6.53 3.90 1.15
CA GLN A 104 -6.28 3.19 -0.10
C GLN A 104 -7.59 2.57 -0.61
N SER A 105 -7.96 2.90 -1.84
CA SER A 105 -8.92 2.14 -2.63
C SER A 105 -8.20 1.41 -3.78
N ASP A 106 -8.93 0.67 -4.60
CA ASP A 106 -8.33 0.01 -5.77
C ASP A 106 -7.73 1.02 -6.76
N SER A 107 -8.26 2.24 -6.85
CA SER A 107 -7.88 3.22 -7.86
C SER A 107 -7.31 4.53 -7.32
N ALA A 108 -7.28 4.73 -6.01
CA ALA A 108 -6.87 5.99 -5.40
C ALA A 108 -6.12 5.79 -4.09
N VAL A 109 -5.20 6.70 -3.83
CA VAL A 109 -4.54 6.83 -2.53
C VAL A 109 -4.63 8.27 -2.07
N VAL A 110 -5.26 8.50 -0.93
CA VAL A 110 -5.56 9.86 -0.47
C VAL A 110 -5.05 10.04 0.95
N ALA A 111 -4.19 11.03 1.14
CA ALA A 111 -3.55 11.35 2.40
C ALA A 111 -4.30 12.45 3.18
N SER A 112 -4.20 12.41 4.51
CA SER A 112 -4.57 13.55 5.36
C SER A 112 -3.65 14.76 5.08
N PRO A 113 -4.09 16.00 5.37
CA PRO A 113 -3.32 17.21 5.02
C PRO A 113 -1.89 17.25 5.58
N GLY A 114 -1.63 16.67 6.75
CA GLY A 114 -0.31 16.66 7.41
C GLY A 114 0.60 15.52 6.97
N PHE A 115 0.05 14.46 6.37
CA PHE A 115 0.73 13.20 6.16
C PHE A 115 2.00 13.33 5.31
N ARG A 116 1.93 13.98 4.14
CA ARG A 116 3.11 14.12 3.26
C ARG A 116 4.26 14.85 3.95
N ALA A 117 3.95 15.94 4.65
CA ALA A 117 4.94 16.70 5.40
C ALA A 117 5.54 15.88 6.55
N HIS A 118 4.74 15.05 7.22
CA HIS A 118 5.22 14.14 8.26
C HIS A 118 6.11 13.05 7.69
N LEU A 119 5.69 12.39 6.61
CA LEU A 119 6.45 11.35 5.93
C LEU A 119 7.83 11.86 5.51
N ARG A 120 7.93 13.05 4.90
CA ARG A 120 9.22 13.66 4.54
C ARG A 120 10.13 13.88 5.74
N ARG A 121 9.58 14.25 6.90
CA ARG A 121 10.37 14.42 8.13
C ARG A 121 10.93 13.09 8.63
N LEU A 122 10.12 12.02 8.60
CA LEU A 122 10.55 10.69 9.01
C LEU A 122 11.64 10.15 8.09
N LEU A 123 11.43 10.30 6.79
CA LEU A 123 12.35 9.81 5.77
C LEU A 123 13.58 10.70 5.56
N ALA A 124 13.68 11.89 6.18
CA ALA A 124 14.71 12.88 5.89
C ALA A 124 16.15 12.33 5.96
N ALA A 125 16.42 11.42 6.90
CA ALA A 125 17.74 10.78 7.04
C ALA A 125 17.98 9.70 5.96
N GLU A 126 16.98 8.88 5.63
CA GLU A 126 17.08 7.84 4.59
C GLU A 126 17.12 8.43 3.17
N LEU A 127 16.44 9.56 2.94
CA LEU A 127 16.40 10.27 1.66
C LEU A 127 17.73 10.95 1.34
N ALA A 128 18.55 11.28 2.35
CA ALA A 128 19.88 11.83 2.13
C ALA A 128 20.86 10.79 1.56
N GLU A 129 20.56 9.50 1.71
CA GLU A 129 21.45 8.38 1.34
C GLU A 129 20.87 7.45 0.25
N SER A 130 19.67 7.73 -0.28
CA SER A 130 18.96 6.81 -1.19
C SER A 130 18.60 7.42 -2.55
N ASN A 131 18.54 6.57 -3.58
CA ASN A 131 17.99 6.89 -4.91
C ASN A 131 16.45 7.02 -4.92
N ARG A 132 15.80 7.08 -3.74
CA ARG A 132 14.33 7.19 -3.60
C ARG A 132 13.84 8.63 -3.75
N VAL A 133 14.77 9.59 -3.77
CA VAL A 133 14.52 10.99 -4.10
C VAL A 133 14.76 11.18 -5.59
N GLU A 134 13.74 11.68 -6.27
CA GLU A 134 13.81 12.04 -7.69
C GLU A 134 14.61 13.31 -7.90
N ALA A 135 14.99 13.59 -9.15
CA ALA A 135 15.79 14.78 -9.49
C ALA A 135 15.13 16.12 -9.09
N ASP A 136 13.81 16.12 -8.86
CA ASP A 136 13.01 17.27 -8.41
C ASP A 136 12.85 17.36 -6.88
N GLY A 137 13.45 16.43 -6.12
CA GLY A 137 13.38 16.37 -4.66
C GLY A 137 12.15 15.66 -4.11
N GLN A 138 11.27 15.10 -4.95
CA GLN A 138 10.12 14.32 -4.49
C GLN A 138 10.53 12.89 -4.12
N VAL A 139 9.90 12.35 -3.08
CA VAL A 139 10.01 10.92 -2.76
C VAL A 139 9.15 10.14 -3.74
N GLN A 140 9.67 9.08 -4.36
CA GLN A 140 8.93 8.29 -5.36
C GLN A 140 7.53 7.86 -4.90
N PHE A 141 7.42 7.42 -3.64
CA PHE A 141 6.16 7.02 -3.03
C PHE A 141 5.12 8.15 -2.96
N GLU A 142 5.52 9.43 -2.91
CA GLU A 142 4.58 10.56 -2.86
C GLU A 142 3.77 10.74 -4.14
N LYS A 143 4.27 10.22 -5.27
CA LYS A 143 3.63 10.34 -6.59
C LYS A 143 2.30 9.58 -6.67
N PHE A 144 2.08 8.62 -5.77
CA PHE A 144 0.85 7.83 -5.73
C PHE A 144 -0.30 8.54 -5.02
N PHE A 145 -0.02 9.60 -4.26
CA PHE A 145 -1.07 10.31 -3.52
C PHE A 145 -1.80 11.30 -4.42
N ASP A 146 -3.12 11.16 -4.47
CA ASP A 146 -3.99 12.09 -5.17
C ASP A 146 -3.93 13.48 -4.51
N GLU A 147 -3.82 14.52 -5.34
CA GLU A 147 -3.89 15.90 -4.87
C GLU A 147 -5.36 16.35 -4.73
N GLY A 148 -5.72 16.86 -3.55
CA GLY A 148 -7.07 17.40 -3.30
C GLY A 148 -8.18 16.35 -3.20
N GLY A 149 -7.84 15.06 -3.09
CA GLY A 149 -8.81 13.99 -2.88
C GLY A 149 -9.52 14.06 -1.52
N GLN A 150 -10.72 13.49 -1.45
CA GLN A 150 -11.45 13.32 -0.19
C GLN A 150 -11.01 12.02 0.50
N VAL A 151 -10.66 12.11 1.78
CA VAL A 151 -10.25 10.95 2.59
C VAL A 151 -11.42 10.05 2.97
N LEU A 152 -12.64 10.59 3.11
CA LEU A 152 -13.83 9.79 3.37
C LEU A 152 -14.40 9.27 2.04
N ARG A 153 -14.40 7.95 1.87
CA ARG A 153 -14.85 7.26 0.66
C ARG A 153 -15.49 5.94 1.03
N ASP A 154 -16.39 5.43 0.19
CA ASP A 154 -17.08 4.14 0.36
C ASP A 154 -16.32 2.96 -0.26
N ASP A 155 -15.21 3.24 -0.96
CA ASP A 155 -14.35 2.30 -1.64
C ASP A 155 -13.03 2.01 -0.90
N ILE A 156 -12.91 2.37 0.38
CA ILE A 156 -11.66 2.19 1.15
C ILE A 156 -11.47 0.70 1.46
N GLY A 157 -10.38 0.12 0.94
CA GLY A 157 -9.99 -1.25 1.26
C GLY A 157 -8.99 -1.36 2.40
N LYS A 158 -8.20 -0.31 2.64
CA LYS A 158 -7.18 -0.25 3.69
C LYS A 158 -6.93 1.19 4.13
N MET A 159 -6.57 1.40 5.38
CA MET A 159 -6.10 2.70 5.88
C MET A 159 -4.77 2.51 6.59
N CYS A 160 -3.80 3.36 6.33
CA CYS A 160 -2.50 3.33 6.97
C CYS A 160 -2.29 4.61 7.77
N PHE A 161 -1.60 4.54 8.90
CA PHE A 161 -1.43 5.66 9.81
C PHE A 161 -0.02 5.75 10.40
N LEU A 162 0.39 6.99 10.69
CA LEU A 162 1.67 7.35 11.29
C LEU A 162 1.43 7.93 12.68
N SER A 163 1.75 7.14 13.70
CA SER A 163 1.66 7.59 15.10
C SER A 163 3.04 7.69 15.72
N ALA A 164 3.32 8.84 16.33
CA ALA A 164 4.52 9.05 17.14
C ALA A 164 4.21 9.10 18.65
N ALA A 165 3.04 9.63 19.02
CA ALA A 165 2.69 9.92 20.41
C ALA A 165 1.69 8.93 21.01
N THR A 166 0.76 8.40 20.21
CA THR A 166 -0.27 7.48 20.69
C THR A 166 0.22 6.05 20.56
N PRO A 167 0.37 5.30 21.67
CA PRO A 167 0.74 3.89 21.63
C PRO A 167 -0.23 3.08 20.77
N ILE A 168 0.29 2.13 19.98
CA ILE A 168 -0.56 1.34 19.09
C ILE A 168 -1.57 0.47 19.84
N ASP A 169 -1.27 0.06 21.07
CA ASP A 169 -2.21 -0.73 21.86
C ASP A 169 -3.41 0.10 22.33
N ASP A 170 -3.24 1.41 22.54
CA ASP A 170 -4.35 2.33 22.80
C ASP A 170 -5.21 2.52 21.55
N ILE A 171 -4.57 2.56 20.37
CA ILE A 171 -5.26 2.61 19.08
C ILE A 171 -6.05 1.29 18.90
N ARG A 172 -5.44 0.13 19.12
CA ARG A 172 -6.12 -1.18 19.07
C ARG A 172 -7.34 -1.24 19.98
N ALA A 173 -7.21 -0.78 21.22
CA ALA A 173 -8.33 -0.74 22.15
C ALA A 173 -9.47 0.17 21.64
N ALA A 174 -9.15 1.28 20.98
CA ALA A 174 -10.16 2.19 20.42
C ALA A 174 -10.92 1.60 19.22
N PHE A 175 -10.32 0.65 18.49
CA PHE A 175 -10.90 0.03 17.29
C PHE A 175 -11.31 -1.44 17.50
N GLU A 176 -11.31 -1.92 18.74
CA GLU A 176 -11.70 -3.30 19.06
C GLU A 176 -13.09 -3.62 18.50
N GLY A 177 -13.19 -4.71 17.73
CA GLY A 177 -14.42 -5.14 17.10
C GLY A 177 -14.82 -4.38 15.82
N ARG A 178 -14.01 -3.41 15.36
CA ARG A 178 -14.21 -2.70 14.08
C ARG A 178 -13.18 -3.08 13.02
N PHE A 179 -11.89 -3.06 13.40
CA PHE A 179 -10.79 -3.31 12.48
C PHE A 179 -9.74 -4.23 13.09
N ASP A 180 -9.08 -4.99 12.21
CA ASP A 180 -7.80 -5.61 12.56
C ASP A 180 -6.68 -4.58 12.39
N ILE A 181 -5.80 -4.46 13.39
CA ILE A 181 -4.66 -3.53 13.33
C ILE A 181 -3.35 -4.29 13.26
N ILE A 182 -2.63 -4.07 12.15
CA ILE A 182 -1.30 -4.59 11.91
C ILE A 182 -0.27 -3.46 12.11
N ASN A 183 0.80 -3.74 12.86
CA ASN A 183 1.92 -2.81 12.99
C ASN A 183 2.62 -2.63 11.64
N ALA A 184 3.10 -1.41 11.39
CA ALA A 184 3.98 -1.16 10.26
C ALA A 184 5.27 -1.98 10.43
N THR A 185 5.68 -2.66 9.36
CA THR A 185 6.93 -3.42 9.30
C THR A 185 8.12 -2.57 8.87
N VAL A 186 7.86 -1.35 8.37
CA VAL A 186 8.89 -0.39 7.95
C VAL A 186 9.38 0.40 9.17
N PRO A 187 10.63 0.19 9.64
CA PRO A 187 11.09 0.75 10.92
C PRO A 187 11.03 2.28 11.00
N VAL A 188 11.28 2.97 9.88
CA VAL A 188 11.30 4.46 9.82
C VAL A 188 9.95 5.09 10.14
N LEU A 189 8.85 4.36 9.98
CA LEU A 189 7.51 4.84 10.30
C LEU A 189 7.25 4.87 11.80
N GLY A 190 8.11 4.24 12.61
CA GLY A 190 8.00 4.17 14.06
C GLY A 190 7.11 3.02 14.55
N PRO A 191 7.30 2.59 15.81
CA PRO A 191 6.68 1.38 16.35
C PRO A 191 5.18 1.49 16.58
N HIS A 192 4.64 2.71 16.58
CA HIS A 192 3.22 2.98 16.83
C HIS A 192 2.41 3.17 15.55
N SER A 193 3.06 3.12 14.39
CA SER A 193 2.42 3.22 13.07
C SER A 193 1.91 1.86 12.62
N GLY A 194 0.93 1.86 11.70
CA GLY A 194 0.30 0.64 11.27
C GLY A 194 -0.75 0.82 10.18
N GLU A 195 -1.54 -0.24 10.01
CA GLU A 195 -2.65 -0.29 9.06
C GLU A 195 -3.90 -0.90 9.70
N LEU A 196 -5.04 -0.37 9.29
CA LEU A 196 -6.38 -0.86 9.56
C LEU A 196 -6.85 -1.67 8.35
N LEU A 197 -7.34 -2.87 8.60
CA LEU A 197 -7.94 -3.80 7.63
C LEU A 197 -9.40 -4.08 8.00
#